data_AF-A0A3C1RP98-F1
#
_entry.id   AF-A0A3C1RP98-F1
#
_cell.length_a   1.000
_cell.length_b   1.000
_cell.length_c   1.000
_cell.angle_alpha   90.00
_cell.angle_beta   90.00
_cell.angle_gamma   90.00
#
_symmetry.space_group_name_H-M   'P 1'
#
loop_
_entity.id
_entity.type
_entity.pdbx_description
1 polymer ?
#
loop_
_entity_poly.entity_id
_entity_poly.type
_entity_poly.pdbx_seq_one_letter_code
_entity_poly.pdbx_strand_id
1 'polypeptide(L)' 'MKVLLLYPQFPQSFWSYDRFMEIAGLKAAIPPLGIITVAALLPQDWEMRFRDRNVACET' A
#
# COMPACT_ATOMS: atom_id res chain seq x y z
N MET A 1 -4.16 -15.25 15.01
CA MET A 1 -4.92 -13.97 15.13
C MET A 1 -5.27 -13.45 13.73
N LYS A 2 -6.13 -12.45 13.59
CA LYS A 2 -6.41 -11.79 12.29
C LYS A 2 -5.78 -10.41 12.26
N VAL A 3 -5.11 -10.06 11.16
CA VAL A 3 -4.47 -8.75 10.96
C VAL A 3 -4.76 -8.19 9.57
N LEU A 4 -5.06 -6.89 9.51
CA LEU A 4 -5.18 -6.13 8.28
C LEU A 4 -4.00 -5.15 8.17
N LEU A 5 -3.20 -5.35 7.13
CA LEU A 5 -2.11 -4.46 6.75
C LEU A 5 -2.64 -3.49 5.68
N LEU A 6 -3.06 -2.31 6.11
CA LEU A 6 -3.63 -1.29 5.24
C LEU A 6 -2.57 -0.23 4.89
N TYR A 7 -2.21 -0.13 3.62
CA TYR A 7 -1.45 1.02 3.10
C TYR A 7 -2.45 2.09 2.63
N PRO A 8 -2.56 3.23 3.35
CA PRO A 8 -3.59 4.22 3.10
C PRO A 8 -3.32 4.99 1.81
N GLN A 9 -4.37 5.64 1.31
CA GLN A 9 -4.20 6.67 0.30
C GLN A 9 -3.68 7.94 0.98
N PHE A 10 -2.54 8.44 0.50
CA PHE A 10 -1.94 9.65 1.07
C PHE A 10 -2.51 10.89 0.38
N PRO A 11 -2.66 12.02 1.11
CA PRO A 11 -3.01 13.28 0.49
C PRO A 11 -1.90 13.74 -0.45
N GLN A 12 -2.28 14.51 -1.47
CA GLN A 12 -1.31 15.13 -2.36
C GLN A 12 -0.36 16.08 -1.62
N SER A 13 0.90 16.06 -2.03
CA SER A 13 1.97 16.91 -1.53
C SER A 13 2.78 17.46 -2.70
N PHE A 14 3.69 18.39 -2.42
CA PHE A 14 4.66 18.90 -3.42
C PHE A 14 5.47 17.78 -4.09
N TRP A 15 5.68 16.65 -3.41
CA TRP A 15 6.47 15.51 -3.89
C TRP A 15 5.62 14.38 -4.49
N SER A 16 4.32 14.60 -4.68
CA SER A 16 3.44 13.59 -5.26
C SER A 16 3.55 13.57 -6.78
N TYR A 17 3.61 12.36 -7.36
CA TYR A 17 3.80 12.13 -8.80
C TYR A 17 2.49 11.86 -9.55
N ASP A 18 1.32 12.18 -8.99
CA ASP A 18 0.02 11.68 -9.49
C ASP A 18 -0.22 11.97 -10.97
N ARG A 19 0.10 13.20 -11.43
CA ARG A 19 -0.06 13.60 -12.83
C ARG A 19 0.88 12.85 -13.77
N PHE A 20 2.11 12.58 -13.33
CA PHE A 20 3.05 11.79 -14.10
C PHE A 20 2.64 10.32 -14.15
N MET A 21 2.18 9.77 -13.02
CA MET A 21 1.67 8.40 -12.93
C MET A 21 0.44 8.20 -13.82
N GLU A 22 -0.48 9.17 -13.87
CA GLU A 22 -1.64 9.16 -14.76
C GLU A 22 -1.22 9.07 -16.24
N ILE A 23 -0.26 9.91 -16.67
CA ILE A 23 0.28 9.89 -18.04
C ILE A 23 1.00 8.58 -18.34
N ALA A 24 1.74 8.03 -17.36
CA ALA A 24 2.46 6.78 -17.50
C ALA A 24 1.56 5.53 -17.39
N GLY A 25 0.26 5.68 -17.08
CA GLY A 25 -0.65 4.56 -16.85
C GLY A 25 -0.34 3.76 -15.58
N LEU A 26 0.34 4.37 -14.61
CA LEU A 26 0.74 3.76 -13.34
C LEU A 26 -0.23 4.14 -12.22
N LYS A 27 -0.47 3.22 -11.30
CA LYS A 27 -1.29 3.46 -10.09
C LYS A 27 -0.46 3.86 -8.86
N ALA A 28 0.78 3.39 -8.79
CA ALA A 28 1.72 3.70 -7.74
C ALA A 28 3.14 3.62 -8.31
N ALA A 29 4.04 4.46 -7.80
CA ALA A 29 5.44 4.49 -8.23
C ALA A 29 6.35 3.62 -7.36
N ILE A 30 6.00 3.42 -6.09
CA ILE A 30 6.84 2.76 -5.09
C ILE A 30 5.98 1.75 -4.32
N PRO A 31 6.44 0.50 -4.17
CA PRO A 31 5.73 -0.47 -3.33
C PRO A 31 5.80 -0.07 -1.84
N PRO A 32 4.81 -0.43 -1.02
CA PRO A 32 4.81 -0.09 0.40
C PRO A 32 5.77 -1.00 1.19
N LEU A 33 7.08 -0.80 1.03
CA LEU A 33 8.11 -1.67 1.61
C LEU A 33 8.01 -1.78 3.13
N GLY A 34 7.71 -0.69 3.82
CA GLY A 34 7.62 -0.68 5.28
C GLY A 34 6.58 -1.67 5.82
N ILE A 35 5.38 -1.70 5.25
CA ILE A 35 4.31 -2.58 5.73
C ILE A 35 4.56 -4.05 5.35
N ILE A 36 5.21 -4.30 4.22
CA ILE A 36 5.61 -5.65 3.79
C ILE A 36 6.71 -6.20 4.71
N THR A 37 7.65 -5.36 5.13
CA THR A 37 8.66 -5.73 6.14
C THR A 37 8.01 -6.10 7.47
N VAL A 38 7.02 -5.31 7.92
CA VAL A 38 6.25 -5.64 9.13
C VAL A 38 5.52 -6.98 8.97
N ALA A 39 4.91 -7.24 7.80
CA ALA A 39 4.26 -8.53 7.52
C ALA A 39 5.21 -9.72 7.72
N ALA A 40 6.46 -9.58 7.29
CA ALA A 40 7.48 -10.63 7.45
C ALA A 40 7.93 -10.84 8.91
N LEU A 41 7.78 -9.82 9.76
CA LEU A 41 8.13 -9.88 11.18
C LEU A 41 6.99 -10.39 12.06
N LEU A 42 5.75 -10.39 11.57
CA LEU A 42 4.60 -10.90 12.30
C LEU A 42 4.63 -12.43 12.40
N PRO A 43 3.98 -13.02 13.41
CA PRO A 43 3.85 -14.47 13.49
C PRO A 43 3.14 -15.04 12.26
N GLN A 44 3.76 -16.03 11.62
CA GLN A 44 3.32 -16.56 10.32
C GLN A 44 2.06 -17.43 10.42
N ASP A 45 1.64 -17.79 11.64
CA ASP A 45 0.38 -18.47 11.94
C ASP A 45 -0.84 -17.52 11.95
N TRP A 46 -0.62 -16.21 11.78
CA TRP A 46 -1.71 -15.25 11.71
C TRP A 46 -2.38 -15.24 10.33
N GLU A 47 -3.70 -15.05 10.31
CA GLU A 47 -4.45 -14.76 9.11
C GLU A 47 -4.19 -13.29 8.71
N MET A 48 -3.31 -13.10 7.73
CA MET A 48 -2.90 -11.79 7.25
C MET A 48 -3.66 -11.39 5.99
N ARG A 49 -4.23 -10.18 5.99
CA ARG A 49 -4.77 -9.53 4.79
C ARG A 49 -4.02 -8.25 4.53
N PHE A 50 -3.59 -8.01 3.29
CA PHE A 50 -2.93 -6.77 2.89
C PHE A 50 -3.78 -6.01 1.87
N ARG A 51 -3.88 -4.69 2.02
CA ARG A 51 -4.56 -3.82 1.06
C ARG A 51 -3.81 -2.51 0.84
N ASP A 52 -3.52 -2.21 -0.43
CA ASP A 52 -3.00 -0.92 -0.86
C ASP A 52 -4.10 -0.08 -1.50
N ARG A 53 -4.49 1.00 -0.82
CA ARG A 53 -5.54 1.92 -1.29
C ARG A 53 -5.11 2.82 -2.46
N ASN A 54 -3.82 2.89 -2.77
CA ASN A 54 -3.32 3.61 -3.95
C ASN A 54 -3.51 2.79 -5.23
N VAL A 55 -3.78 1.48 -5.12
CA VAL A 55 -3.98 0.59 -6.27
C VAL A 55 -5.46 0.17 -6.44
N ALA A 56 -6.17 -0.06 -5.32
CA ALA A 56 -7.58 -0.42 -5.32
C ALA A 56 -8.28 -0.16 -3.97
N CYS A 57 -9.56 0.21 -3.98
CA CYS A 57 -10.38 0.45 -2.78
C CYS A 57 -10.49 -0.80 -1.89
N GLU A 58 -10.55 -0.65 -0.57
CA GLU A 58 -10.85 -1.79 0.32
C GLU A 58 -12.31 -2.24 0.13
N THR A 59 -12.54 -3.56 0.06
CA THR A 59 -13.86 -4.22 -0.05
C THR A 59 -14.15 -5.03 1.19
#